data_AF-A0AA38HSQ3-F1
#
_entry.id   AF-A0AA38HSQ3-F1
#
_cell.length_a   1.000
_cell.length_b   1.000
_cell.length_c   1.000
_cell.angle_alpha   90.00
_cell.angle_beta   90.00
_cell.angle_gamma   90.00
#
_symmetry.space_group_name_H-M   'P 1'
#
loop_
_entity.id
_entity.type
_entity.pdbx_description
1 polymer ?
#
loop_
_entity_poly.entity_id
_entity_poly.type
_entity_poly.pdbx_seq_one_letter_code
_entity_poly.pdbx_strand_id
1 'polypeptide(L)'
;MTNSTTMAHAPREVLSLKNPSFCAYMVCSCILVIKMIAVALLTAYKRKVHKVYLSPEDVKTNTGQIDTHDDVERVRRAHLNDLENIPLFWTTAFVFLFAKPPVWLACLMFFTFVIARIGHTIVYAVYVVRQPARAVCFLTGLVITLYMALHAMIVGFAHI
;
A
#
# COMPACT_ATOMS: atom_id res chain seq x y z
N MET A 1 29.74 17.38 34.29
CA MET A 1 30.33 16.11 33.83
C MET A 1 29.55 15.01 34.55
N THR A 2 28.54 14.39 33.97
CA THR A 2 28.58 13.52 32.80
C THR A 2 27.26 13.57 32.02
N ASN A 3 27.35 13.25 30.72
CA ASN A 3 26.40 13.63 29.69
C ASN A 3 25.08 12.85 29.74
N SER A 4 23.98 13.57 29.54
CA SER A 4 22.61 13.09 29.31
C SER A 4 22.37 12.55 27.89
N THR A 5 23.42 12.11 27.20
CA THR A 5 23.36 11.60 25.83
C THR A 5 23.66 10.12 25.78
N THR A 6 22.63 9.30 26.06
CA THR A 6 22.35 8.01 25.38
C THR A 6 21.10 7.39 26.02
N MET A 7 19.95 8.07 25.94
CA MET A 7 18.68 7.33 25.99
C MET A 7 18.56 6.61 24.64
N ALA A 8 19.22 5.46 24.53
CA ALA A 8 18.87 4.46 23.52
C ALA A 8 17.44 4.00 23.86
N HIS A 9 16.45 4.80 23.46
CA HIS A 9 15.03 4.50 23.65
C HIS A 9 14.79 3.09 23.09
N ALA A 10 14.36 2.20 23.98
CA ALA A 10 14.22 0.78 23.70
C ALA A 10 13.32 0.55 22.47
N PRO A 11 13.44 -0.59 21.76
CA PRO A 11 12.58 -0.92 20.61
C PRO A 11 11.07 -0.79 20.92
N ARG A 12 10.69 -0.96 22.19
CA ARG A 12 9.32 -0.78 22.70
C ARG A 12 8.78 0.64 22.52
N GLU A 13 9.63 1.65 22.45
CA GLU A 13 9.20 3.04 22.30
C GLU A 13 8.83 3.39 20.86
N VAL A 14 9.50 2.77 19.87
CA VAL A 14 9.18 2.97 18.46
C VAL A 14 7.77 2.47 18.16
N LEU A 15 7.39 1.33 18.75
CA LEU A 15 6.08 0.67 18.59
C LEU A 15 5.04 1.17 19.60
N SER A 16 5.23 2.36 20.17
CA SER A 16 4.30 2.94 21.13
C SER A 16 3.31 3.89 20.47
N LEU A 17 2.08 3.96 20.97
CA LEU A 17 1.08 4.96 20.57
C LEU A 17 1.51 6.41 20.87
N LYS A 18 2.55 6.58 21.71
CA LYS A 18 3.17 7.88 21.97
C LYS A 18 4.00 8.37 20.79
N ASN A 19 4.42 7.47 19.90
CA ASN A 19 5.21 7.82 18.72
C ASN A 19 4.26 8.21 17.57
N PRO A 20 4.18 9.49 17.18
CA PRO A 20 3.28 9.94 16.12
C PRO A 20 3.59 9.29 14.76
N SER A 21 4.85 8.97 14.48
CA SER A 21 5.23 8.26 13.24
C SER A 21 4.64 6.85 13.18
N PHE A 22 4.62 6.15 14.32
CA PHE A 22 3.99 4.83 14.42
C PHE A 22 2.47 4.91 14.27
N CYS A 23 1.84 5.92 14.89
CA CYS A 23 0.41 6.17 14.69
C CYS A 23 0.06 6.45 13.22
N ALA A 24 0.87 7.26 12.53
CA ALA A 24 0.70 7.50 11.10
C ALA A 24 0.83 6.20 10.28
N TYR A 25 1.83 5.36 10.59
CA TYR A 25 1.99 4.05 9.96
C TYR A 25 0.77 3.15 10.17
N MET A 26 0.23 3.07 11.39
CA MET A 26 -0.96 2.25 11.67
C MET A 26 -2.18 2.74 10.89
N VAL A 27 -2.46 4.04 10.92
CA VAL A 27 -3.60 4.62 10.18
C VAL A 27 -3.46 4.34 8.69
N CYS A 28 -2.28 4.62 8.11
CA CYS A 28 -2.02 4.36 6.70
C CYS A 28 -2.15 2.88 6.34
N SER A 29 -1.63 1.99 7.19
CA SER A 29 -1.71 0.54 6.98
C SER A 29 -3.16 0.05 7.01
N CYS A 30 -3.95 0.48 7.99
CA CYS A 30 -5.38 0.14 8.07
C CYS A 30 -6.14 0.63 6.84
N ILE A 31 -5.90 1.86 6.38
CA ILE A 31 -6.53 2.41 5.16
C ILE A 31 -6.19 1.53 3.94
N LEU A 32 -4.93 1.12 3.78
CA LEU A 32 -4.50 0.27 2.68
C LEU A 32 -5.13 -1.13 2.74
N VAL A 33 -5.25 -1.73 3.92
CA VAL A 33 -5.95 -3.01 4.11
C VAL A 33 -7.43 -2.89 3.71
N ILE A 34 -8.12 -1.87 4.23
CA ILE A 34 -9.54 -1.63 3.91
C ILE A 34 -9.71 -1.44 2.40
N LYS A 35 -8.80 -0.69 1.75
CA LYS A 35 -8.80 -0.50 0.30
C LYS A 35 -8.63 -1.82 -0.46
N MET A 36 -7.70 -2.68 -0.05
CA MET A 36 -7.50 -3.99 -0.70
C MET A 36 -8.76 -4.87 -0.61
N ILE A 37 -9.40 -4.89 0.56
CA ILE A 37 -10.67 -5.59 0.76
C ILE A 37 -11.74 -5.00 -0.17
N ALA A 38 -11.86 -3.67 -0.23
CA ALA A 38 -12.82 -3.00 -1.11
C ALA A 38 -12.61 -3.33 -2.60
N VAL A 39 -11.37 -3.40 -3.07
CA VAL A 39 -11.05 -3.79 -4.45
C VAL A 39 -11.37 -5.28 -4.72
N ALA A 40 -11.14 -6.16 -3.74
CA ALA A 40 -11.54 -7.57 -3.85
C ALA A 40 -13.06 -7.71 -3.97
N LEU A 41 -13.82 -6.99 -3.14
CA LEU A 41 -15.28 -6.95 -3.20
C LEU A 41 -15.78 -6.36 -4.53
N LEU A 42 -15.14 -5.30 -5.03
CA LEU A 42 -15.47 -4.70 -6.33
C LEU A 42 -15.25 -5.70 -7.48
N THR A 43 -14.20 -6.51 -7.41
CA THR A 43 -13.94 -7.58 -8.39
C THR A 43 -15.07 -8.61 -8.37
N ALA A 44 -15.48 -9.06 -7.18
CA ALA A 44 -16.59 -10.00 -7.02
C ALA A 44 -17.92 -9.40 -7.51
N TYR A 45 -18.18 -8.12 -7.23
CA TYR A 45 -19.36 -7.41 -7.72
C TYR A 45 -19.38 -7.34 -9.25
N LYS A 46 -18.27 -6.94 -9.89
CA LYS A 46 -18.18 -6.89 -11.35
C LYS A 46 -18.37 -8.27 -11.99
N ARG A 47 -17.83 -9.33 -11.40
CA ARG A 47 -18.09 -10.71 -11.87
C ARG A 47 -19.58 -11.07 -11.85
N LYS A 48 -20.27 -10.73 -10.76
CA LYS A 48 -21.73 -10.96 -10.65
C LYS A 48 -22.53 -10.15 -11.67
N VAL A 49 -22.18 -8.88 -11.89
CA VAL A 49 -22.87 -8.00 -12.85
C VAL A 49 -22.72 -8.52 -14.28
N HIS A 50 -21.51 -8.92 -14.67
CA HIS A 50 -21.24 -9.42 -16.02
C HIS A 50 -21.53 -10.93 -16.19
N LYS A 51 -21.90 -11.64 -15.11
CA LYS A 51 -22.10 -13.11 -15.04
C LYS A 51 -20.91 -13.92 -15.58
N VAL A 52 -19.71 -13.37 -15.39
CA VAL A 52 -18.46 -13.94 -15.86
C VAL A 52 -17.67 -14.52 -14.68
N TYR A 53 -17.44 -15.83 -14.72
CA TYR A 53 -16.80 -16.58 -13.65
C TYR A 53 -15.58 -17.34 -14.19
N LEU A 54 -14.57 -17.55 -13.32
CA LEU A 54 -13.37 -18.34 -13.67
C LEU A 54 -13.60 -19.83 -13.40
N SER A 55 -14.40 -20.13 -12.39
CA SER A 55 -14.62 -21.49 -11.90
C SER A 55 -15.87 -22.12 -12.50
N PRO A 56 -15.82 -23.38 -12.95
CA PRO A 56 -16.98 -24.11 -13.43
C PRO A 56 -18.03 -24.35 -12.34
N GLU A 57 -17.63 -24.44 -11.05
CA GLU A 57 -18.59 -24.50 -9.93
C GLU A 57 -19.48 -23.25 -9.86
N ASP A 58 -18.90 -22.06 -9.98
CA ASP A 58 -19.62 -20.79 -9.86
C ASP A 58 -20.59 -20.57 -11.04
N VAL A 59 -20.24 -21.09 -12.22
CA VAL A 59 -21.09 -21.04 -13.42
C VAL A 59 -22.34 -21.89 -13.25
N LYS A 60 -22.22 -23.08 -12.65
CA LYS A 60 -23.36 -23.98 -12.40
C LYS A 60 -24.32 -23.38 -11.37
N THR A 61 -23.80 -22.69 -10.35
CA THR A 61 -24.62 -22.09 -9.30
C THR A 61 -25.28 -20.79 -9.72
N ASN A 62 -24.60 -19.94 -10.50
CA ASN A 62 -25.10 -18.60 -10.82
C ASN A 62 -25.59 -18.42 -12.26
N THR A 63 -25.66 -19.48 -13.08
CA THR A 63 -26.04 -19.42 -14.51
C THR A 63 -25.25 -18.35 -15.26
N GLY A 64 -23.93 -18.53 -15.32
CA GLY A 64 -22.99 -17.64 -16.00
C GLY A 64 -22.23 -18.29 -17.16
N GLN A 65 -21.16 -17.65 -17.62
CA GLN A 65 -20.23 -18.23 -18.59
C GLN A 65 -18.80 -18.23 -18.03
N ILE A 66 -18.02 -19.24 -18.43
CA ILE A 66 -16.58 -19.27 -18.19
C ILE A 66 -15.94 -18.42 -19.27
N ASP A 67 -15.75 -17.14 -18.96
CA ASP A 67 -15.14 -16.19 -19.89
C ASP A 67 -14.33 -15.15 -19.11
N THR A 68 -13.73 -14.19 -19.81
CA THR A 68 -13.05 -13.03 -19.24
C THR A 68 -13.72 -11.77 -19.75
N HIS A 69 -14.08 -10.86 -18.83
CA HIS A 69 -14.61 -9.54 -19.19
C HIS A 69 -13.56 -8.47 -18.88
N ASP A 70 -13.33 -7.56 -19.83
CA ASP A 70 -12.33 -6.48 -19.72
C ASP A 70 -12.42 -5.72 -18.40
N ASP A 71 -13.63 -5.34 -17.97
CA ASP A 71 -13.84 -4.62 -16.71
C ASP A 71 -13.42 -5.43 -15.47
N VAL A 72 -13.68 -6.75 -15.47
CA VAL A 72 -13.27 -7.63 -14.36
C VAL A 72 -11.75 -7.76 -14.34
N GLU A 73 -11.13 -7.92 -15.50
CA GLU A 73 -9.68 -7.99 -15.62
C GLU A 73 -8.99 -6.68 -15.24
N ARG A 74 -9.64 -5.54 -15.49
CA ARG A 74 -9.12 -4.24 -15.06
C ARG A 74 -9.08 -4.15 -13.54
N VAL A 75 -10.18 -4.45 -12.85
CA VAL A 75 -10.17 -4.42 -11.37
C VAL A 75 -9.18 -5.45 -10.82
N ARG A 76 -9.07 -6.64 -11.44
CA ARG A 76 -8.06 -7.65 -11.07
C ARG A 76 -6.63 -7.13 -11.23
N ARG A 77 -6.30 -6.46 -12.34
CA ARG A 77 -4.96 -5.87 -12.55
C ARG A 77 -4.65 -4.76 -11.55
N ALA A 78 -5.63 -3.94 -11.19
CA ALA A 78 -5.47 -2.97 -10.11
C ALA A 78 -5.17 -3.66 -8.76
N HIS A 79 -5.89 -4.74 -8.45
CA HIS A 79 -5.69 -5.54 -7.24
C HIS A 79 -4.32 -6.23 -7.20
N LEU A 80 -3.86 -6.79 -8.32
CA LEU A 80 -2.52 -7.39 -8.43
C LEU A 80 -1.43 -6.34 -8.18
N ASN A 81 -1.57 -5.15 -8.76
CA ASN A 81 -0.63 -4.08 -8.52
C ASN A 81 -0.63 -3.62 -7.05
N ASP A 82 -1.79 -3.65 -6.38
CA ASP A 82 -1.87 -3.43 -4.93
C ASP A 82 -1.12 -4.50 -4.13
N LEU A 83 -1.28 -5.77 -4.51
CA LEU A 83 -0.60 -6.91 -3.90
C LEU A 83 0.94 -6.85 -4.08
N GLU A 84 1.43 -6.25 -5.16
CA GLU A 84 2.87 -6.08 -5.37
C GLU A 84 3.43 -4.90 -4.57
N ASN A 85 2.68 -3.80 -4.41
CA ASN A 85 3.21 -2.55 -3.86
C ASN A 85 2.93 -2.35 -2.37
N ILE A 86 1.76 -2.76 -1.88
CA ILE A 86 1.36 -2.52 -0.49
C ILE A 86 2.21 -3.35 0.50
N PRO A 87 2.52 -4.63 0.24
CA PRO A 87 3.42 -5.39 1.12
C PRO A 87 4.84 -4.81 1.16
N LEU A 88 5.35 -4.32 0.02
CA LEU A 88 6.64 -3.63 -0.02
C LEU A 88 6.61 -2.35 0.81
N PHE A 89 5.50 -1.60 0.78
CA PHE A 89 5.34 -0.44 1.65
C PHE A 89 5.28 -0.83 3.12
N TRP A 90 4.51 -1.86 3.52
CA TRP A 90 4.44 -2.28 4.91
C TRP A 90 5.81 -2.67 5.46
N THR A 91 6.59 -3.45 4.71
CA THR A 91 7.92 -3.87 5.15
C THR A 91 8.89 -2.70 5.22
N THR A 92 8.98 -1.88 4.16
CA THR A 92 9.90 -0.73 4.12
C THR A 92 9.54 0.36 5.12
N ALA A 93 8.26 0.71 5.25
CA ALA A 93 7.79 1.69 6.22
C ALA A 93 8.00 1.20 7.66
N PHE A 94 7.82 -0.10 7.93
CA PHE A 94 8.10 -0.67 9.24
C PHE A 94 9.58 -0.55 9.60
N VAL A 95 10.49 -0.92 8.70
CA VAL A 95 11.95 -0.75 8.94
C VAL A 95 12.30 0.74 9.05
N PHE A 96 11.69 1.61 8.25
CA PHE A 96 11.90 3.06 8.30
C PHE A 96 11.51 3.67 9.65
N LEU A 97 10.54 3.13 10.39
CA LEU A 97 10.22 3.58 11.75
C LEU A 97 11.42 3.41 12.72
N PHE A 98 12.20 2.35 12.57
CA PHE A 98 13.38 2.09 13.41
C PHE A 98 14.56 3.01 13.06
N ALA A 99 14.57 3.57 11.85
CA ALA A 99 15.53 4.62 11.47
C ALA A 99 15.27 5.97 12.16
N LYS A 100 14.20 6.07 12.97
CA LYS A 100 13.80 7.28 13.74
C LYS A 100 13.78 8.55 12.88
N PRO A 101 13.08 8.55 11.72
CA PRO A 101 12.96 9.73 10.89
C PRO A 101 12.19 10.83 11.61
N PRO A 102 12.39 12.10 11.22
CA PRO A 102 11.57 13.19 11.72
C PRO A 102 10.09 12.96 11.40
N VAL A 103 9.21 13.28 12.35
CA VAL A 103 7.77 12.95 12.28
C VAL A 103 7.11 13.47 11.02
N TRP A 104 7.42 14.72 10.63
CA TRP A 104 6.85 15.34 9.43
C TRP A 104 7.19 14.54 8.16
N LEU A 105 8.40 13.98 8.08
CA LEU A 105 8.86 13.23 6.92
C LEU A 105 8.17 11.87 6.85
N ALA A 106 8.05 11.18 8.00
CA ALA A 106 7.31 9.92 8.07
C ALA A 106 5.85 10.10 7.66
N CYS A 107 5.17 11.11 8.21
CA CYS A 107 3.80 11.45 7.84
C CYS A 107 3.69 11.76 6.33
N LEU A 108 4.57 12.61 5.81
CA LEU A 108 4.58 12.97 4.39
C LEU A 108 4.72 11.73 3.51
N MET A 109 5.69 10.85 3.78
CA MET A 109 5.92 9.64 2.98
C MET A 109 4.73 8.67 3.05
N PHE A 110 4.21 8.40 4.24
CA PHE A 110 3.13 7.42 4.43
C PHE A 110 1.82 7.91 3.81
N PHE A 111 1.41 9.16 4.07
CA PHE A 111 0.17 9.69 3.50
C PHE A 111 0.26 9.91 1.99
N THR A 112 1.41 10.36 1.48
CA THR A 112 1.61 10.50 0.02
C THR A 112 1.50 9.13 -0.67
N PHE A 113 2.08 8.07 -0.08
CA PHE A 113 1.94 6.72 -0.60
C PHE A 113 0.46 6.28 -0.64
N VAL A 114 -0.27 6.46 0.46
CA VAL A 114 -1.71 6.11 0.53
C VAL A 114 -2.52 6.86 -0.53
N ILE A 115 -2.33 8.17 -0.66
CA ILE A 115 -3.02 9.00 -1.65
C ILE A 115 -2.67 8.52 -3.07
N ALA A 116 -1.39 8.25 -3.36
CA ALA A 116 -0.96 7.74 -4.66
C ALA A 116 -1.60 6.39 -4.99
N ARG A 117 -1.73 5.48 -4.02
CA ARG A 117 -2.38 4.16 -4.21
C ARG A 117 -3.89 4.27 -4.40
N ILE A 118 -4.55 5.13 -3.65
CA ILE A 118 -5.99 5.40 -3.83
C ILE A 118 -6.23 6.02 -5.21
N GLY A 119 -5.44 7.04 -5.58
CA GLY A 119 -5.48 7.67 -6.90
C GLY A 119 -5.24 6.67 -8.03
N HIS A 120 -4.23 5.80 -7.91
CA HIS A 120 -3.97 4.73 -8.88
C HIS A 120 -5.20 3.82 -9.04
N THR A 121 -5.84 3.44 -7.94
CA THR A 121 -7.03 2.56 -7.98
C THR A 121 -8.21 3.25 -8.67
N ILE A 122 -8.45 4.53 -8.37
CA ILE A 122 -9.54 5.31 -8.98
C ILE A 122 -9.31 5.48 -10.49
N VAL A 123 -8.10 5.87 -10.89
CA VAL A 123 -7.70 6.07 -12.29
C VAL A 123 -7.64 4.76 -13.09
N TYR A 124 -7.49 3.63 -12.40
CA TYR A 124 -7.42 2.33 -13.05
C TYR A 124 -8.80 1.66 -13.17
N ALA A 125 -9.56 1.63 -12.07
CA ALA A 125 -10.76 0.82 -11.93
C ALA A 125 -12.07 1.59 -12.08
N VAL A 126 -12.09 2.90 -11.79
CA VAL A 126 -13.33 3.70 -11.77
C VAL A 126 -13.41 4.64 -12.96
N TYR A 127 -12.35 5.40 -13.23
CA TYR A 127 -12.28 6.34 -14.35
C TYR A 127 -11.09 6.02 -15.23
N VAL A 128 -11.35 5.62 -16.48
CA VAL A 128 -10.29 5.31 -17.46
C VAL A 128 -9.67 6.62 -17.93
N VAL A 129 -8.67 7.11 -17.19
CA VAL A 129 -7.87 8.25 -17.63
C VAL A 129 -6.80 7.75 -18.58
N ARG A 130 -6.65 8.44 -19.72
CA ARG A 130 -5.58 8.19 -20.69
C ARG A 130 -4.22 8.28 -19.98
N GLN A 131 -3.26 7.44 -20.36
CA GLN A 131 -1.86 7.57 -19.93
C GLN A 131 -1.44 9.04 -20.09
N PRO A 132 -0.85 9.71 -19.07
CA PRO A 132 0.22 9.24 -18.19
C PRO A 132 -0.13 9.10 -16.69
N ALA A 133 -1.36 9.41 -16.27
CA ALA A 133 -1.71 9.50 -14.84
C ALA A 133 -1.40 8.22 -14.03
N ARG A 134 -1.59 7.04 -14.65
CA ARG A 134 -1.25 5.74 -14.05
C ARG A 134 0.24 5.59 -13.75
N ALA A 135 1.09 5.96 -14.71
CA ALA A 135 2.53 5.84 -14.60
C ALA A 135 3.08 6.77 -13.50
N VAL A 136 2.52 7.98 -13.41
CA VAL A 136 2.89 8.94 -12.36
C VAL A 136 2.54 8.38 -10.98
N CYS A 137 1.31 7.89 -10.76
CA CYS A 137 0.94 7.30 -9.46
C CYS A 137 1.79 6.09 -9.08
N PHE A 138 2.13 5.24 -10.06
CA PHE A 138 3.02 4.10 -9.83
C PHE A 138 4.44 4.55 -9.48
N LEU A 139 5.01 5.49 -10.24
CA LEU A 139 6.36 5.99 -10.03
C LEU A 139 6.48 6.71 -8.68
N THR A 140 5.48 7.49 -8.28
CA THR A 140 5.45 8.12 -6.95
C THR A 140 5.53 7.07 -5.84
N GLY A 141 4.74 6.00 -5.93
CA GLY A 141 4.80 4.90 -4.96
C GLY A 141 6.16 4.22 -4.94
N LEU A 142 6.75 3.96 -6.11
CA LEU A 142 8.07 3.35 -6.24
C LEU A 142 9.16 4.21 -5.60
N VAL A 143 9.18 5.51 -5.90
CA VAL A 143 10.18 6.46 -5.38
C VAL A 143 10.10 6.57 -3.86
N ILE A 144 8.89 6.62 -3.29
CA ILE A 144 8.71 6.68 -1.83
C ILE A 144 9.25 5.40 -1.17
N THR A 145 8.87 4.23 -1.69
CA THR A 145 9.34 2.93 -1.16
C THR A 145 10.86 2.80 -1.26
N LEU A 146 11.44 3.20 -2.39
CA LEU A 146 12.89 3.17 -2.61
C LEU A 146 13.62 4.13 -1.67
N TYR A 147 13.10 5.35 -1.50
CA TYR A 147 13.67 6.33 -0.56
C TYR A 147 13.69 5.79 0.87
N MET A 148 12.58 5.26 1.37
CA MET A 148 12.49 4.70 2.72
C MET A 148 13.46 3.53 2.90
N ALA A 149 13.56 2.65 1.91
CA ALA A 149 14.48 1.51 1.92
C ALA A 149 15.95 1.98 1.96
N LEU A 150 16.34 2.92 1.10
CA LEU A 150 17.71 3.45 1.07
C LEU A 150 18.06 4.18 2.36
N HIS A 151 17.14 4.99 2.90
CA HIS A 151 17.34 5.69 4.16
C HIS A 151 17.55 4.70 5.31
N ALA A 152 16.68 3.70 5.43
CA ALA A 152 16.81 2.65 6.44
C ALA A 152 18.13 1.86 6.28
N MET A 153 18.52 1.57 5.05
CA MET A 153 19.78 0.89 4.73
C MET A 153 21.00 1.71 5.19
N ILE A 154 21.06 3.01 4.87
CA ILE A 154 22.16 3.89 5.28
C ILE A 154 22.27 3.97 6.81
N VAL A 155 21.14 4.14 7.50
CA VAL A 155 21.11 4.17 8.96
C VAL A 155 21.57 2.83 9.54
N GLY A 156 21.12 1.71 8.97
CA GLY A 156 21.55 0.37 9.37
C GLY A 156 23.06 0.17 9.22
N PHE A 157 23.64 0.57 8.08
CA PHE A 157 25.09 0.49 7.86
C PHE A 157 25.91 1.35 8.81
N ALA A 158 25.38 2.47 9.29
CA ALA A 158 26.07 3.31 10.28
C ALA A 158 26.18 2.65 11.67
N HIS A 159 25.46 1.54 11.89
CA HIS A 159 25.42 0.81 13.18
C HIS A 159 26.06 -0.59 13.11
N ILE A 160 26.71 -0.93 11.98
CA ILE A 160 27.54 -2.13 11.80
C ILE A 160 29.01 -1.69 11.77
#